data_AF-A0A5C6C206-F1
#
_entry.id   AF-A0A5C6C206-F1
#
_cell.length_a   1.000
_cell.length_b   1.000
_cell.length_c   1.000
_cell.angle_alpha   90.00
_cell.angle_beta   90.00
_cell.angle_gamma   90.00
#
_symmetry.space_group_name_H-M   'P 1'
#
loop_
_entity.id
_entity.type
_entity.pdbx_description
1 polymer ?
#
loop_
_entity_poly.entity_id
_entity_poly.type
_entity_poly.pdbx_seq_one_letter_code
_entity_poly.pdbx_strand_id
1 'polypeptide(L)'
;MEQPKPKTTGCKVCGNEPDDMRRGLCQKHYRRYMAKLKTLEPAEAEAFEAKCIADGWLEESRQGQKSTKDFDPFDDLVAEVQAEFEEQLGPKAEAAKQAKAPAKTPRKRKAN
;
A
#
# COMPACT_ATOMS: atom_id res chain seq x y z
N MET A 1 2.81 -38.48 22.63
CA MET A 1 2.26 -37.98 21.36
C MET A 1 3.10 -36.76 20.99
N GLU A 2 3.94 -36.87 19.97
CA GLU A 2 4.72 -35.73 19.49
C GLU A 2 3.76 -34.70 18.91
N GLN A 3 3.81 -33.47 19.41
CA GLN A 3 3.00 -32.40 18.84
C GLN A 3 3.52 -32.10 17.42
N PRO A 4 2.65 -31.96 16.43
CA PRO A 4 3.07 -31.63 15.07
C PRO A 4 3.83 -30.31 15.11
N LYS A 5 5.06 -30.28 14.59
CA LYS A 5 5.84 -29.04 14.50
C LYS A 5 5.26 -28.14 13.40
N PRO A 6 5.29 -26.81 13.57
CA PRO A 6 4.88 -25.90 12.51
C PRO A 6 5.78 -26.08 11.29
N LYS A 7 5.18 -26.05 10.11
CA LYS A 7 5.91 -26.19 8.85
C LYS A 7 6.66 -24.91 8.49
N THR A 8 7.80 -25.03 7.84
CA THR A 8 8.62 -23.89 7.42
C THR A 8 8.11 -23.26 6.13
N THR A 9 7.67 -24.08 5.18
CA THR A 9 7.13 -23.67 3.87
C THR A 9 5.60 -23.74 3.83
N GLY A 10 5.00 -22.76 3.15
CA GLY A 10 3.55 -22.61 3.06
C GLY A 10 2.85 -22.42 4.40
N CYS A 11 1.61 -22.90 4.47
CA CYS A 11 0.81 -22.80 5.68
C CYS A 11 1.47 -23.53 6.86
N LYS A 12 1.68 -22.83 7.98
CA LYS A 12 2.30 -23.40 9.19
C LYS A 12 1.63 -24.68 9.72
N VAL A 13 0.33 -24.87 9.41
CA VAL A 13 -0.46 -26.04 9.85
C VAL A 13 -0.43 -27.18 8.84
N CYS A 14 -0.79 -26.96 7.57
CA CYS A 14 -0.90 -28.03 6.58
C CYS A 14 0.22 -28.05 5.54
N GLY A 15 0.96 -26.95 5.38
CA GLY A 15 2.04 -26.81 4.40
C GLY A 15 1.56 -26.51 2.98
N ASN A 16 0.29 -26.12 2.83
CA ASN A 16 -0.25 -25.71 1.54
C ASN A 16 0.19 -24.28 1.22
N GLU A 17 0.55 -24.00 -0.03
CA GLU A 17 1.03 -22.70 -0.51
C GLU A 17 -0.01 -22.03 -1.43
N PRO A 18 -1.16 -21.57 -0.90
CA PRO A 18 -2.08 -20.78 -1.71
C PRO A 18 -1.53 -19.36 -1.93
N ASP A 19 -1.92 -18.71 -3.02
CA ASP A 19 -1.56 -17.32 -3.29
C ASP A 19 -2.00 -16.34 -2.17
N ASP A 20 -3.13 -16.62 -1.50
CA ASP A 20 -3.69 -15.78 -0.43
C ASP A 20 -3.34 -16.29 0.98
N MET A 21 -2.04 -16.36 1.32
CA MET A 21 -1.62 -16.61 2.71
C MET A 21 -1.74 -15.36 3.58
N ARG A 22 -2.24 -15.51 4.81
CA ARG A 22 -2.29 -14.46 5.82
C ARG A 22 -1.61 -14.93 7.09
N ARG A 23 -0.60 -14.18 7.55
CA ARG A 23 0.20 -14.49 8.75
C ARG A 23 0.72 -15.93 8.75
N GLY A 24 1.21 -16.42 7.61
CA GLY A 24 1.70 -17.79 7.45
C GLY A 24 0.62 -18.89 7.42
N LEU A 25 -0.67 -18.54 7.34
CA LEU A 25 -1.77 -19.50 7.29
C LEU A 25 -2.55 -19.41 5.97
N CYS A 26 -2.97 -20.57 5.45
CA CYS A 26 -3.95 -20.62 4.37
C CYS A 26 -5.32 -20.14 4.85
N GLN A 27 -6.19 -19.72 3.93
CA GLN A 27 -7.51 -19.15 4.25
C GLN A 27 -8.35 -20.05 5.19
N LYS A 28 -8.30 -21.38 5.01
CA LYS A 28 -9.02 -22.34 5.88
C LYS A 28 -8.52 -22.31 7.32
N HIS A 29 -7.21 -22.35 7.53
CA HIS A 29 -6.63 -22.32 8.88
C HIS A 29 -6.73 -20.94 9.51
N TYR A 30 -6.57 -19.89 8.72
CA TYR A 30 -6.76 -18.52 9.17
C TYR A 30 -8.21 -18.28 9.65
N ARG A 31 -9.22 -18.77 8.92
CA ARG A 31 -10.63 -18.70 9.35
C ARG A 31 -10.86 -19.45 10.66
N ARG A 32 -10.25 -20.63 10.84
CA ARG A 32 -10.32 -21.39 12.09
C ARG A 32 -9.63 -20.69 13.26
N TYR A 33 -8.48 -20.09 13.01
CA TYR A 33 -7.78 -19.24 13.98
C TYR A 33 -8.68 -18.08 14.41
N MET A 34 -9.22 -17.33 13.46
CA MET A 34 -10.14 -16.21 13.73
C MET A 34 -11.41 -16.63 14.46
N ALA A 35 -11.96 -17.80 14.16
CA ALA A 35 -13.12 -18.33 14.88
C ALA A 35 -12.80 -18.59 16.36
N LYS A 36 -11.63 -19.17 16.66
CA LYS A 36 -11.17 -19.36 18.05
C LYS A 36 -10.87 -18.03 18.75
N LEU A 37 -10.27 -17.09 18.03
CA LEU A 37 -9.91 -15.79 18.58
C LEU A 37 -11.17 -15.00 18.97
N LYS A 38 -12.25 -15.11 18.21
CA LYS A 38 -13.56 -14.51 18.54
C LYS A 38 -14.27 -15.14 19.73
N THR A 39 -13.92 -16.37 20.10
CA THR A 39 -14.53 -17.05 21.26
C THR A 39 -13.83 -16.72 22.58
N LEU A 40 -12.67 -16.07 22.51
CA LEU A 40 -11.86 -15.70 23.68
C LEU A 40 -12.11 -14.24 24.06
N GLU A 41 -11.95 -13.91 25.34
CA GLU A 41 -11.94 -12.52 25.79
C GLU A 41 -10.73 -11.77 25.20
N PRO A 42 -10.79 -10.43 25.07
CA PRO A 42 -9.72 -9.65 24.42
C PRO A 42 -8.32 -9.92 25.00
N ALA A 43 -8.21 -9.99 26.34
CA ALA A 43 -6.93 -10.25 27.01
C ALA A 43 -6.42 -11.69 26.76
N GLU A 44 -7.32 -12.66 26.67
CA GLU A 44 -6.96 -14.05 26.38
C GLU A 44 -6.60 -14.24 24.90
N ALA A 45 -7.25 -13.50 24.01
CA ALA A 45 -6.96 -13.48 22.58
C ALA A 45 -5.55 -12.96 22.29
N GLU A 46 -5.12 -11.88 22.96
CA GLU A 46 -3.76 -11.35 22.85
C GLU A 46 -2.72 -12.36 23.37
N ALA A 47 -2.97 -12.97 24.54
CA ALA A 47 -2.09 -13.99 25.08
C ALA A 47 -2.02 -15.25 24.20
N PHE A 48 -3.14 -15.64 23.57
CA PHE A 48 -3.20 -16.75 22.63
C PHE A 48 -2.40 -16.45 21.35
N GLU A 49 -2.55 -15.25 20.80
CA GLU A 49 -1.80 -14.80 19.63
C GLU A 49 -0.29 -14.79 19.92
N ALA A 50 0.13 -14.22 21.06
CA ALA A 50 1.53 -14.18 21.48
C ALA A 50 2.12 -15.59 21.61
N LYS A 51 1.37 -16.55 22.17
CA LYS A 51 1.80 -17.95 22.23
C LYS A 51 1.93 -18.58 20.84
N CYS A 52 0.94 -18.37 19.96
CA CYS A 52 1.02 -18.89 18.59
C CYS A 52 2.21 -18.32 17.81
N ILE A 53 2.58 -17.06 18.03
CA ILE A 53 3.77 -16.44 17.44
C ILE A 53 5.05 -17.04 18.04
N ALA A 54 5.13 -17.15 19.37
CA ALA A 54 6.29 -17.72 20.06
C ALA A 54 6.56 -19.17 19.67
N ASP A 55 5.50 -19.96 19.48
CA ASP A 55 5.58 -21.35 19.04
C ASP A 55 5.81 -21.48 17.52
N GLY A 56 5.79 -20.38 16.75
CA GLY A 56 6.03 -20.35 15.31
C GLY A 56 4.85 -20.78 14.44
N TRP A 57 3.63 -20.84 15.00
CA TRP A 57 2.39 -21.15 14.28
C TRP A 57 1.79 -19.96 13.53
N LEU A 58 2.15 -18.74 13.93
CA LEU A 58 1.68 -17.50 13.34
C LEU A 58 2.86 -16.60 13.04
N GLU A 59 2.79 -15.83 11.95
CA GLU A 59 3.73 -14.74 11.73
C GLU A 59 3.26 -13.47 12.45
N GLU A 60 4.23 -12.72 12.97
CA GLU A 60 3.98 -11.44 13.62
C GLU A 60 3.29 -10.49 12.64
N SER A 61 2.19 -9.89 13.09
CA SER A 61 1.47 -8.93 12.27
C SER A 61 2.39 -7.74 12.01
N ARG A 62 2.69 -7.42 10.74
CA ARG A 62 3.31 -6.14 10.36
C ARG A 62 2.32 -4.98 10.58
N GLN A 63 1.84 -4.80 11.79
CA GLN A 63 1.09 -3.62 12.23
C GLN A 63 2.11 -2.49 12.39
N GLY A 64 2.43 -1.76 11.31
CA GLY A 64 3.38 -0.66 11.47
C GLY A 64 3.76 0.09 10.22
N GLN A 65 3.90 -0.57 9.06
CA GLN A 65 4.01 0.18 7.82
C GLN A 65 2.60 0.60 7.39
N LYS A 66 2.09 1.66 8.04
CA LYS A 66 1.32 2.64 7.27
C LYS A 66 2.23 3.00 6.11
N SER A 67 1.96 2.46 4.92
CA SER A 67 2.35 3.13 3.70
C SER A 67 1.77 4.52 3.85
N THR A 68 2.60 5.48 4.23
CA THR A 68 2.23 6.88 4.13
C THR A 68 1.68 7.02 2.73
N LYS A 69 0.42 7.45 2.67
CA LYS A 69 -0.24 7.88 1.45
C LYS A 69 0.80 8.54 0.54
N ASP A 70 0.91 8.01 -0.67
CA ASP A 70 1.63 8.64 -1.79
C ASP A 70 3.18 8.57 -1.75
N PHE A 71 3.78 7.41 -1.45
CA PHE A 71 5.12 7.11 -2.01
C PHE A 71 4.95 6.17 -3.19
N ASP A 72 4.53 6.73 -4.33
CA ASP A 72 4.61 6.03 -5.60
C ASP A 72 6.05 6.21 -6.13
N PRO A 73 6.86 5.14 -6.21
CA PRO A 73 8.23 5.24 -6.73
C PRO A 73 8.27 5.74 -8.19
N PHE A 74 7.14 5.77 -8.88
CA PHE A 74 7.03 6.33 -10.22
C PHE A 74 6.86 7.85 -10.23
N ASP A 75 6.45 8.51 -9.14
CA ASP A 75 6.36 9.97 -9.10
C ASP A 75 7.75 10.62 -9.20
N ASP A 76 8.76 10.06 -8.51
CA ASP A 76 10.15 10.52 -8.64
C ASP A 76 10.69 10.34 -10.07
N LEU A 77 10.36 9.21 -10.71
CA LEU A 77 10.75 8.94 -12.11
C LEU A 77 10.04 9.87 -13.10
N VAL A 78 8.76 10.18 -12.89
CA VAL A 78 8.01 11.11 -13.75
C VAL A 78 8.56 12.53 -13.61
N ALA A 79 8.93 12.96 -12.41
CA ALA A 79 9.55 14.26 -12.18
C ALA A 79 10.91 14.38 -12.88
N GLU A 80 11.74 13.34 -12.82
CA GLU A 80 13.04 13.29 -13.50
C GLU A 80 12.89 13.38 -15.02
N VAL A 81 12.01 12.56 -15.61
CA VAL A 81 11.75 12.55 -17.06
C VAL A 81 11.17 13.88 -17.55
N GLN A 82 10.28 14.51 -16.78
CA GLN A 82 9.73 15.82 -17.14
C GLN A 82 10.79 16.92 -17.10
N ALA A 83 11.69 16.90 -16.11
CA ALA A 83 12.79 17.86 -16.01
C ALA A 83 13.77 17.72 -17.20
N GLU A 84 14.14 16.50 -17.60
CA GLU A 84 14.97 16.26 -18.77
C GLU A 84 14.31 16.71 -20.07
N PHE A 85 12.99 16.53 -20.20
CA PHE A 85 12.25 16.93 -21.39
C PHE A 85 12.13 18.45 -21.53
N GLU A 86 11.95 19.17 -20.42
CA GLU A 86 11.87 20.63 -20.41
C GLU A 86 13.24 21.28 -20.73
N GLU A 87 14.34 20.70 -20.24
CA GLU A 87 15.70 21.16 -20.57
C GLU A 87 16.01 20.97 -22.06
N GLN A 88 15.56 19.87 -22.68
CA GLN A 88 15.71 19.65 -24.12
C GLN A 88 14.87 20.59 -25.00
N LEU A 89 13.73 21.09 -24.50
CA LEU A 89 12.83 21.99 -25.25
C LEU A 89 13.06 23.49 -24.97
N GLY A 90 13.93 23.81 -24.01
CA GLY A 90 14.15 25.13 -23.41
C GLY A 90 14.32 26.32 -24.36
N PRO A 91 14.98 26.25 -25.53
CA PRO A 91 15.08 27.44 -26.39
C PRO A 91 14.01 27.54 -27.48
N LYS A 92 13.12 26.54 -27.68
CA LYS A 92 12.13 26.58 -28.80
C LYS A 92 10.69 26.87 -28.38
N ALA A 93 10.31 26.68 -27.11
CA ALA A 93 8.93 26.88 -26.65
C ALA A 93 8.59 28.33 -26.26
N GLU A 94 9.58 29.16 -25.90
CA GLU A 94 9.33 30.52 -25.39
C GLU A 94 8.88 31.51 -26.48
N ALA A 95 9.19 31.24 -27.76
CA ALA A 95 8.77 32.07 -28.88
C ALA A 95 7.26 31.98 -29.20
N ALA A 96 6.55 30.94 -28.74
CA ALA A 96 5.14 30.72 -29.09
C ALA A 96 4.13 31.42 -28.16
N LYS A 97 4.53 31.77 -26.91
CA LYS A 97 3.62 32.37 -25.93
C LYS A 97 3.50 33.89 -26.03
N GLN A 98 4.45 34.60 -26.65
CA GLN A 98 4.37 36.06 -26.82
C GLN A 98 3.39 36.51 -27.93
N ALA A 99 2.90 35.60 -28.79
CA ALA A 99 2.06 35.96 -29.93
C ALA A 99 0.54 36.03 -29.64
N LYS A 100 0.06 35.73 -28.43
CA LYS A 100 -1.38 35.73 -28.12
C LYS A 100 -1.71 36.50 -26.84
N ALA A 101 -1.48 37.81 -26.85
CA ALA A 101 -2.19 38.73 -25.95
C ALA A 101 -3.49 39.21 -26.65
N PRO A 102 -4.69 38.78 -26.22
CA PRO A 102 -5.93 39.31 -26.77
C PRO A 102 -6.15 40.75 -26.30
N ALA A 103 -6.14 41.69 -27.24
CA ALA A 103 -6.46 43.09 -27.04
C ALA A 103 -7.88 43.25 -26.45
N LYS A 104 -7.97 43.59 -25.16
CA LYS A 104 -9.22 43.97 -24.51
C LYS A 104 -9.64 45.37 -25.00
N THR A 105 -10.65 45.43 -25.87
CA THR A 105 -11.30 46.69 -26.26
C THR A 105 -12.21 47.20 -25.13
N PRO A 106 -12.15 48.50 -24.76
CA PRO A 106 -12.99 49.05 -23.71
C PRO A 106 -14.42 49.30 -24.22
N ARG A 107 -15.43 48.70 -23.57
CA ARG A 107 -16.85 49.00 -23.82
C ARG A 107 -17.23 50.35 -23.20
N LYS A 108 -17.66 51.26 -24.07
CA LYS A 108 -18.23 52.59 -23.76
C LYS A 108 -19.50 52.43 -22.90
N ARG A 109 -19.50 52.98 -21.69
CA ARG A 109 -20.73 53.19 -20.89
C ARG A 109 -21.59 54.26 -21.58
N LYS A 110 -22.84 53.95 -21.89
CA LYS A 110 -23.89 54.96 -22.13
C LYS A 110 -24.78 54.99 -20.90
N ALA A 111 -24.87 56.17 -20.29
CA ALA A 111 -25.84 56.51 -19.27
C ALA A 111 -27.19 56.81 -19.95
N ASN A 112 -28.25 56.23 -19.39
CA ASN A 112 -29.57 56.85 -19.27
C ASN A 112 -30.32 56.13 -18.15
#